data_AF-U2KNV2-F1
#
_entry.id   AF-U2KNV2-F1
#
_cell.length_a   1.000
_cell.length_b   1.000
_cell.length_c   1.000
_cell.angle_alpha   90.00
_cell.angle_beta   90.00
_cell.angle_gamma   90.00
#
_symmetry.space_group_name_H-M   'P 1'
#
loop_
_entity.id
_entity.type
_entity.pdbx_description
1 polymer ?
#
loop_
_entity_poly.entity_id
_entity_poly.type
_entity_poly.pdbx_seq_one_letter_code
_entity_poly.pdbx_strand_id
1 'polypeptide(L)'
;MARQFFVIFGCLALGEFVVWATGIKLPSSIIGMLLLTLFLRLGWVKLGWVKQLSELLIANLGFFFVPPGVALILYLDLIKAQWFPIVTATVVSTLLVLVVTGQMHQLVIKFERRLMAMDLLHHRAHAQKMKKALEEAEEFEAMEEAEEIEINKALHGQDTLTKTEDE
;
A
#
# COMPACT_ATOMS: atom_id res chain seq x y z
N MET A 1 26.07 -21.97 -8.70
CA MET A 1 26.69 -20.72 -8.22
C MET A 1 27.01 -19.73 -9.33
N ALA A 2 27.74 -20.09 -10.40
CA ALA A 2 28.13 -19.16 -11.47
C ALA A 2 26.97 -18.35 -12.09
N ARG A 3 25.80 -18.98 -12.33
CA ARG A 3 24.60 -18.27 -12.82
C ARG A 3 24.12 -17.16 -11.88
N GLN A 4 24.22 -17.38 -10.56
CA GLN A 4 23.77 -16.40 -9.57
C GLN A 4 24.69 -15.18 -9.55
N PHE A 5 26.00 -15.42 -9.65
CA PHE A 5 27.01 -14.39 -9.81
C PHE A 5 26.72 -13.55 -11.05
N PHE A 6 26.50 -14.20 -12.18
CA PHE A 6 26.23 -13.50 -13.44
C PHE A 6 24.96 -12.64 -13.36
N VAL A 7 23.92 -13.09 -12.67
CA VAL A 7 22.68 -12.29 -12.50
C VAL A 7 22.94 -11.06 -11.62
N ILE A 8 23.59 -11.20 -10.46
CA ILE A 8 23.84 -10.07 -9.55
C ILE A 8 24.83 -9.08 -10.17
N PHE A 9 25.98 -9.56 -10.62
CA PHE A 9 27.01 -8.72 -11.24
C PHE A 9 26.57 -8.18 -12.60
N GLY A 10 25.76 -8.92 -13.36
CA GLY A 10 25.15 -8.45 -14.59
C GLY A 10 24.20 -7.29 -14.36
N CYS A 11 23.32 -7.37 -13.34
CA CYS A 11 22.45 -6.25 -12.99
C CYS A 11 23.25 -5.03 -12.49
N LEU A 12 24.33 -5.25 -11.74
CA LEU A 12 25.23 -4.17 -11.32
C LEU A 12 25.92 -3.50 -12.51
N ALA A 13 26.43 -4.29 -13.46
CA ALA A 13 27.07 -3.78 -14.68
C ALA A 13 26.08 -3.04 -15.58
N LEU A 14 24.83 -3.52 -15.68
CA LEU A 14 23.75 -2.79 -16.36
C LEU A 14 23.43 -1.48 -15.66
N GLY A 15 23.40 -1.45 -14.32
CA GLY A 15 23.22 -0.22 -13.54
C GLY A 15 24.34 0.79 -13.80
N GLU A 16 25.59 0.33 -13.86
CA GLU A 16 26.74 1.16 -14.22
C GLU A 16 26.62 1.71 -15.65
N PHE A 17 26.25 0.86 -16.61
CA PHE A 17 26.01 1.27 -18.00
C PHE A 17 24.91 2.33 -18.11
N VAL A 18 23.82 2.18 -17.36
CA VAL A 18 22.73 3.16 -17.31
C VAL A 18 23.21 4.49 -16.72
N VAL A 19 23.94 4.46 -15.59
CA VAL A 19 24.50 5.69 -14.98
C VAL A 19 25.48 6.37 -15.92
N TRP A 20 26.34 5.61 -16.58
CA TRP A 20 27.29 6.12 -17.57
C TRP A 20 26.57 6.75 -18.78
N ALA A 21 25.51 6.11 -19.30
CA ALA A 21 24.76 6.61 -20.45
C ALA A 21 23.87 7.82 -20.13
N THR A 22 23.29 7.86 -18.93
CA THR A 22 22.31 8.90 -18.53
C THR A 22 22.91 10.04 -17.71
N GLY A 23 24.11 9.86 -17.15
CA GLY A 23 24.77 10.85 -16.30
C GLY A 23 24.08 11.08 -14.94
N ILE A 24 23.20 10.17 -14.51
CA ILE A 24 22.47 10.31 -13.24
C ILE A 24 23.44 10.20 -12.06
N LYS A 25 23.35 11.13 -11.09
CA LYS A 25 24.22 11.18 -9.88
C LYS A 25 23.89 10.11 -8.82
N LEU A 26 23.23 9.03 -9.19
CA LEU A 26 22.88 7.96 -8.27
C LEU A 26 23.96 6.88 -8.30
N PRO A 27 24.30 6.26 -7.15
CA PRO A 27 25.16 5.08 -7.14
C PRO A 27 24.60 4.00 -8.06
N SER A 28 25.44 3.43 -8.91
CA SER A 28 25.06 2.36 -9.84
C SER A 28 24.50 1.12 -9.14
N SER A 29 24.92 0.86 -7.89
CA SER A 29 24.35 -0.20 -7.05
C SER A 29 22.84 -0.04 -6.81
N ILE A 30 22.34 1.19 -6.64
CA ILE A 30 20.90 1.43 -6.45
C ILE A 30 20.14 1.13 -7.74
N ILE A 31 20.67 1.58 -8.89
CA ILE A 31 20.07 1.31 -10.20
C ILE A 31 20.07 -0.20 -10.49
N GLY A 32 21.18 -0.89 -10.24
CA GLY A 32 21.27 -2.34 -10.40
C GLY A 32 20.28 -3.10 -9.50
N MET A 33 20.04 -2.63 -8.28
CA MET A 33 19.03 -3.19 -7.38
C MET A 33 17.61 -3.00 -7.91
N LEU A 34 17.29 -1.81 -8.42
CA LEU A 34 15.98 -1.54 -9.04
C LEU A 34 15.76 -2.39 -10.29
N LEU A 35 16.79 -2.54 -11.14
CA LEU A 35 16.75 -3.41 -12.31
C LEU A 35 16.54 -4.87 -11.94
N LEU A 36 17.27 -5.36 -10.93
CA LEU A 36 17.10 -6.72 -10.42
C LEU A 36 15.67 -6.94 -9.89
N THR A 37 15.15 -6.01 -9.09
CA THR A 37 13.75 -6.06 -8.61
C THR A 37 12.76 -6.06 -9.77
N LEU A 38 13.00 -5.26 -10.81
CA LEU A 38 12.16 -5.23 -12.01
C LEU A 38 12.19 -6.58 -12.75
N PHE A 39 13.35 -7.20 -12.91
CA PHE A 39 13.49 -8.53 -13.52
C PHE A 39 12.83 -9.64 -12.70
N LEU A 40 12.85 -9.53 -11.37
CA LEU A 40 12.11 -10.43 -10.49
C LEU A 40 10.59 -10.23 -10.66
N ARG A 41 10.12 -8.98 -10.77
CA ARG A 41 8.71 -8.65 -10.97
C ARG A 41 8.20 -9.11 -12.34
N LEU A 42 9.01 -8.99 -13.39
CA LEU A 42 8.73 -9.47 -14.75
C LEU A 42 8.82 -11.00 -14.88
N GLY A 43 9.31 -11.70 -13.86
CA GLY A 43 9.50 -13.16 -13.88
C GLY A 43 10.67 -13.64 -14.74
N TRP A 44 11.49 -12.73 -15.30
CA TRP A 44 12.69 -13.07 -16.08
C TRP A 44 13.76 -13.75 -15.22
N VAL A 45 13.83 -13.38 -13.94
CA VAL A 45 14.75 -13.95 -12.96
C VAL A 45 13.95 -14.59 -11.82
N LYS A 46 14.13 -15.89 -11.61
CA LYS A 46 13.52 -16.60 -10.46
C LYS A 46 14.29 -16.28 -9.17
N LEU A 47 13.58 -16.07 -8.06
CA LEU A 47 14.20 -15.76 -6.76
C LEU A 47 15.28 -16.77 -6.33
N GLY A 48 15.06 -18.06 -6.60
CA GLY A 48 16.04 -19.12 -6.30
C GLY A 48 17.37 -18.98 -7.07
N TRP A 49 17.44 -18.16 -8.11
CA TRP A 49 18.67 -17.90 -8.86
C TRP A 49 19.56 -16.85 -8.19
N VAL A 50 19.07 -16.12 -7.21
CA VAL A 50 19.82 -15.03 -6.57
C VAL A 50 20.00 -15.30 -5.08
N LYS A 51 19.01 -15.92 -4.44
CA LYS A 51 18.93 -16.16 -2.99
C LYS A 51 20.22 -16.72 -2.38
N GLN A 52 20.73 -17.84 -2.90
CA GLN A 52 21.84 -18.56 -2.27
C GLN A 52 23.15 -17.74 -2.26
N LEU A 53 23.41 -16.99 -3.34
CA LEU A 53 24.55 -16.09 -3.42
C LEU A 53 24.37 -14.87 -2.54
N SER A 54 23.18 -14.25 -2.54
CA SER A 54 22.89 -13.12 -1.66
C SER A 54 23.06 -13.50 -0.18
N GLU A 55 22.58 -14.68 0.23
CA GLU A 55 22.76 -15.20 1.59
C GLU A 55 24.25 -15.40 1.92
N LEU A 56 25.06 -15.92 0.97
CA LEU A 56 26.51 -16.05 1.16
C LEU A 56 27.19 -14.68 1.32
N LEU A 57 26.86 -13.70 0.47
CA LEU A 57 27.42 -12.35 0.54
C LEU A 57 27.04 -11.66 1.85
N ILE A 58 25.79 -11.81 2.29
CA ILE A 58 25.29 -11.26 3.54
C ILE A 58 25.97 -11.94 4.74
N ALA A 59 26.12 -13.27 4.71
CA ALA A 59 26.81 -14.02 5.76
C ALA A 59 28.28 -13.60 5.90
N ASN A 60 28.91 -13.19 4.79
CA ASN A 60 30.29 -12.72 4.76
C ASN A 60 30.39 -11.19 4.65
N LEU A 61 29.32 -10.44 4.96
CA LEU A 61 29.29 -8.98 4.77
C LEU A 61 30.40 -8.26 5.55
N GLY A 62 30.72 -8.77 6.74
CA GLY A 62 31.83 -8.28 7.57
C GLY A 62 33.17 -8.24 6.83
N PHE A 63 33.46 -9.24 6.00
CA PHE A 63 34.68 -9.28 5.18
C PHE A 63 34.74 -8.11 4.18
N PHE A 64 33.61 -7.74 3.58
CA PHE A 64 33.53 -6.61 2.65
C PHE A 64 33.68 -5.23 3.33
N PHE A 65 33.53 -5.14 4.65
CA PHE A 65 33.78 -3.92 5.41
C PHE A 65 35.26 -3.74 5.81
N VAL A 66 36.08 -4.79 5.70
CA VAL A 66 37.52 -4.71 6.04
C VAL A 66 38.26 -3.70 5.14
N PRO A 67 38.15 -3.72 3.80
CA PRO A 67 38.90 -2.79 2.95
C PRO A 67 38.55 -1.31 3.21
N PRO A 68 37.26 -0.90 3.30
CA PRO A 68 36.91 0.46 3.71
C PRO A 68 37.38 0.81 5.12
N GLY A 69 37.34 -0.14 6.06
CA GLY A 69 37.82 0.06 7.43
C GLY A 69 39.33 0.31 7.49
N VAL A 70 40.12 -0.44 6.72
CA VAL A 70 41.58 -0.23 6.62
C VAL A 70 41.88 1.12 5.96
N ALA A 71 41.11 1.53 4.94
CA ALA A 71 41.26 2.85 4.34
C ALA A 71 41.00 3.99 5.35
N LEU A 72 40.13 3.77 6.35
CA LEU A 72 39.86 4.74 7.42
C LEU A 72 41.08 4.99 8.32
N ILE A 73 42.00 4.02 8.44
CA ILE A 73 43.21 4.13 9.27
C ILE A 73 44.06 5.34 8.84
N LEU A 74 44.07 5.64 7.53
CA LEU A 74 44.77 6.77 6.94
C LEU A 74 44.25 8.14 7.43
N TYR A 75 43.06 8.18 8.04
CA TYR A 75 42.39 9.40 8.50
C TYR A 75 42.19 9.44 10.02
N LEU A 76 42.83 8.54 10.80
CA LEU A 76 42.63 8.47 12.24
C LEU A 76 43.03 9.73 12.98
N ASP A 77 44.07 10.43 12.55
CA ASP A 77 44.49 11.68 13.19
C ASP A 77 43.42 12.77 13.06
N LEU A 78 42.78 12.85 11.88
CA LEU A 78 41.67 13.78 11.64
C LEU A 78 40.44 13.40 12.47
N ILE A 79 40.10 12.11 12.51
CA ILE A 79 39.00 11.60 13.33
C ILE A 79 39.26 11.89 14.81
N LYS A 80 40.50 11.70 15.29
CA LYS A 80 40.87 11.99 16.67
C LYS A 80 40.79 13.48 16.99
N ALA A 81 41.11 14.36 16.04
CA ALA A 81 40.95 15.80 16.22
C ALA A 81 39.47 16.24 16.26
N GLN A 82 38.61 15.57 15.50
CA GLN A 82 37.20 15.95 15.26
C GLN A 82 36.20 14.96 15.88
N TRP A 83 36.63 14.09 16.81
CA TRP A 83 35.83 12.96 17.29
C TRP A 83 34.52 13.42 17.93
N PHE A 84 34.56 14.53 18.67
CA PHE A 84 33.39 15.07 19.35
C PHE A 84 32.32 15.57 18.36
N PRO A 85 32.64 16.48 17.40
CA PRO A 85 31.71 16.82 16.32
C PRO A 85 31.17 15.63 15.54
N ILE A 86 32.02 14.64 15.20
CA ILE A 86 31.62 13.47 14.42
C ILE A 86 30.58 12.64 15.18
N VAL A 87 30.85 12.33 16.45
CA VAL A 87 29.94 11.53 17.29
C VAL A 87 28.63 12.26 17.52
N THR A 88 28.68 13.54 17.90
CA THR A 88 27.46 14.32 18.14
C THR A 88 26.63 14.46 16.87
N ALA A 89 27.25 14.79 15.73
CA ALA A 89 26.53 14.89 14.45
C ALA A 89 25.89 13.55 14.05
N THR A 90 26.60 12.42 14.23
CA THR A 90 26.09 11.09 13.90
C THR A 90 24.89 10.71 14.77
N VAL A 91 25.00 10.88 16.10
CA VAL A 91 23.92 10.52 17.03
C VAL A 91 22.71 11.43 16.83
N VAL A 92 22.91 12.74 16.78
CA VAL A 92 21.81 13.70 16.63
C VAL A 92 21.11 13.52 15.27
N SER A 93 21.85 13.37 14.18
CA SER A 93 21.26 13.13 12.86
C SER A 93 20.50 11.80 12.79
N THR A 94 21.02 10.74 13.40
CA THR A 94 20.34 9.43 13.45
C THR A 94 19.02 9.54 14.22
N LEU A 95 19.03 10.16 15.40
CA LEU A 95 17.81 10.37 16.18
C LEU A 95 16.80 11.24 15.42
N LEU A 96 17.27 12.31 14.78
CA LEU A 96 16.42 13.18 13.98
C LEU A 96 15.80 12.43 12.80
N VAL A 97 16.58 11.66 12.05
CA VAL A 97 16.09 10.84 10.93
C VAL A 97 15.05 9.82 11.41
N LEU A 98 15.28 9.17 12.55
CA LEU A 98 14.30 8.22 13.13
C LEU A 98 12.99 8.91 13.53
N VAL A 99 13.06 10.06 14.19
CA VAL A 99 11.88 10.84 14.60
C VAL A 99 11.10 11.30 13.36
N VAL A 100 11.78 11.91 12.39
CA VAL A 100 11.15 12.43 11.17
C VAL A 100 10.53 11.28 10.36
N THR A 101 11.26 10.19 10.15
CA THR A 101 10.74 9.02 9.41
C THR A 101 9.56 8.39 10.14
N GLY A 102 9.63 8.28 11.47
CA GLY A 102 8.53 7.78 12.30
C GLY A 102 7.28 8.65 12.20
N GLN A 103 7.42 9.98 12.28
CA GLN A 103 6.32 10.92 12.12
C GLN A 103 5.73 10.88 10.71
N MET A 104 6.57 10.84 9.67
CA MET A 104 6.11 10.72 8.28
C MET A 104 5.32 9.43 8.06
N HIS A 105 5.81 8.31 8.59
CA HIS A 105 5.11 7.03 8.51
C HIS A 105 3.75 7.06 9.23
N GLN A 106 3.70 7.65 10.43
CA GLN A 106 2.43 7.82 11.16
C GLN A 106 1.45 8.73 10.42
N LEU A 107 1.94 9.79 9.77
CA LEU A 107 1.12 10.69 8.96
C LEU A 107 0.52 9.95 7.76
N VAL A 108 1.33 9.19 7.02
CA VAL A 108 0.88 8.38 5.87
C VAL A 108 -0.21 7.39 6.30
N ILE A 109 0.01 6.62 7.38
CA ILE A 109 -0.99 5.66 7.84
C ILE A 109 -2.27 6.36 8.33
N LYS A 110 -2.15 7.52 8.98
CA LYS A 110 -3.32 8.30 9.41
C LYS A 110 -4.10 8.84 8.21
N PHE A 111 -3.40 9.23 7.14
CA PHE A 111 -4.00 9.69 5.91
C PHE A 111 -4.76 8.55 5.20
N GLU A 112 -4.15 7.38 5.07
CA GLU A 112 -4.81 6.19 4.51
C GLU A 112 -6.07 5.79 5.29
N ARG A 113 -6.00 5.80 6.63
CA ARG A 113 -7.18 5.52 7.49
C ARG A 113 -8.30 6.54 7.31
N ARG A 114 -7.97 7.81 7.08
CA ARG A 114 -8.98 8.86 6.82
C ARG A 114 -9.65 8.67 5.47
N LEU A 115 -8.91 8.28 4.44
CA LEU A 115 -9.49 7.95 3.13
C LEU A 115 -10.45 6.76 3.23
N MET A 116 -10.04 5.65 3.87
CA MET A 116 -10.92 4.47 4.03
C MET A 116 -12.17 4.77 4.87
N ALA A 117 -12.05 5.59 5.92
CA ALA A 117 -13.20 5.96 6.75
C ALA A 117 -14.24 6.78 5.96
N MET A 118 -13.79 7.66 5.06
CA MET A 118 -14.66 8.49 4.23
C MET A 118 -15.41 7.63 3.20
N ASP A 119 -14.75 6.61 2.65
CA ASP A 119 -15.33 5.66 1.70
C ASP A 119 -16.41 4.76 2.37
N LEU A 120 -16.14 4.30 3.60
CA LEU A 120 -17.10 3.51 4.39
C LEU A 120 -18.36 4.32 4.78
N LEU A 121 -18.22 5.60 5.08
CA LEU A 121 -19.35 6.48 5.38
C LEU A 121 -20.25 6.68 4.15
N HIS A 122 -19.66 6.79 2.96
CA HIS A 122 -20.41 6.92 1.71
C HIS A 122 -21.28 5.68 1.43
N HIS A 123 -20.72 4.48 1.63
CA HIS A 123 -21.47 3.23 1.49
C HIS A 123 -22.60 3.09 2.52
N ARG A 124 -22.36 3.47 3.79
CA ARG A 124 -23.41 3.42 4.83
C ARG A 124 -24.55 4.41 4.56
N ALA A 125 -24.24 5.62 4.10
CA ALA A 125 -25.25 6.61 3.74
C ALA A 125 -26.14 6.13 2.58
N HIS A 126 -25.56 5.46 1.58
CA HIS A 126 -26.32 4.90 0.47
C HIS A 126 -27.21 3.73 0.90
N ALA A 127 -26.71 2.85 1.77
CA ALA A 127 -27.48 1.73 2.32
C ALA A 127 -28.65 2.21 3.20
N GLN A 128 -28.45 3.25 4.02
CA GLN A 128 -29.52 3.84 4.83
C GLN A 128 -30.59 4.52 3.98
N LYS A 129 -30.21 5.27 2.94
CA LYS A 129 -31.17 5.85 1.99
C LYS A 129 -32.00 4.77 1.29
N MET A 130 -31.35 3.70 0.84
CA MET A 130 -32.04 2.58 0.19
C MET A 130 -33.03 1.91 1.16
N LYS A 131 -32.61 1.66 2.40
CA LYS A 131 -33.49 1.05 3.42
C LYS A 131 -34.71 1.93 3.73
N LYS A 132 -34.51 3.25 3.84
CA LYS A 132 -35.60 4.20 4.06
C LYS A 132 -36.57 4.26 2.87
N ALA A 133 -36.05 4.22 1.64
CA ALA A 133 -36.88 4.19 0.44
C ALA A 133 -37.67 2.88 0.29
N LEU A 134 -37.09 1.74 0.72
CA LEU A 134 -37.79 0.46 0.77
C LEU A 134 -38.89 0.46 1.84
N GLU A 135 -38.62 0.98 3.04
CA GLU A 135 -39.64 1.13 4.09
C GLU A 135 -40.77 2.06 3.65
N GLU A 136 -40.47 3.20 2.99
CA GLU A 136 -41.49 4.10 2.44
C GLU A 136 -42.32 3.45 1.30
N ALA A 137 -41.69 2.61 0.46
CA ALA A 137 -42.40 1.88 -0.60
C ALA A 137 -43.31 0.77 -0.02
N GLU A 138 -42.84 0.03 0.98
CA GLU A 138 -43.61 -1.01 1.67
C GLU A 138 -44.80 -0.41 2.44
N GLU A 139 -44.64 0.76 3.06
CA GLU A 139 -45.73 1.50 3.72
C GLU A 139 -46.76 2.04 2.70
N PHE A 140 -46.32 2.48 1.51
CA PHE A 140 -47.21 2.91 0.43
C PHE A 140 -47.99 1.74 -0.17
N GLU A 141 -47.33 0.62 -0.46
CA GLU A 141 -47.98 -0.62 -0.94
C GLU A 141 -49.02 -1.13 0.07
N ALA A 142 -48.71 -1.11 1.37
CA ALA A 142 -49.65 -1.51 2.41
C ALA A 142 -50.87 -0.57 2.53
N MET A 143 -50.70 0.73 2.29
CA MET A 143 -51.81 1.67 2.23
C MET A 143 -52.68 1.47 0.98
N GLU A 144 -52.07 1.23 -0.19
CA GLU A 144 -52.78 0.97 -1.45
C GLU A 144 -53.57 -0.36 -1.39
N GLU A 145 -52.98 -1.42 -0.82
CA GLU A 145 -53.66 -2.70 -0.62
C GLU A 145 -54.83 -2.57 0.38
N ALA A 146 -54.67 -1.78 1.45
CA ALA A 146 -55.76 -1.49 2.38
C ALA A 146 -56.91 -0.71 1.73
N GLU A 147 -56.60 0.29 0.88
CA GLU A 147 -57.58 1.06 0.12
C GLU A 147 -58.30 0.17 -0.91
N GLU A 148 -57.60 -0.72 -1.61
CA GLU A 148 -58.18 -1.66 -2.58
C GLU A 148 -59.12 -2.67 -1.91
N ILE A 149 -58.76 -3.17 -0.71
CA ILE A 149 -59.62 -4.04 0.10
C ILE A 149 -60.88 -3.29 0.56
N GLU A 150 -60.75 -2.02 0.96
CA GLU A 150 -61.88 -1.20 1.38
C GLU A 150 -62.83 -0.90 0.20
N ILE A 151 -62.30 -0.61 -0.98
CA ILE A 151 -63.06 -0.40 -2.22
C ILE A 151 -63.79 -1.67 -2.66
N ASN A 152 -63.12 -2.83 -2.68
CA ASN A 152 -63.77 -4.10 -3.03
C ASN A 152 -64.87 -4.48 -2.04
N LYS A 153 -64.67 -4.19 -0.74
CA LYS A 153 -65.69 -4.38 0.29
C LYS A 153 -66.89 -3.43 0.09
N ALA A 154 -66.65 -2.18 -0.32
CA ALA A 154 -67.71 -1.23 -0.66
C ALA A 154 -68.50 -1.64 -1.92
N LEU A 155 -67.82 -2.21 -2.93
CA LEU A 155 -68.45 -2.72 -4.16
C LEU A 155 -69.32 -3.97 -3.90
N HIS A 156 -68.83 -4.95 -3.11
CA HIS A 156 -69.64 -6.12 -2.74
C HIS A 156 -70.78 -5.81 -1.75
N GLY A 157 -70.69 -4.70 -1.01
CA GLY A 157 -71.79 -4.19 -0.20
C GLY A 157 -72.99 -3.68 -1.02
N GLN A 158 -72.78 -3.24 -2.27
CA GLN A 158 -73.87 -2.83 -3.17
C GLN A 158 -74.54 -4.01 -3.89
N ASP A 159 -73.82 -5.12 -4.09
CA ASP A 159 -74.33 -6.33 -4.77
C ASP A 159 -75.44 -7.06 -3.99
N THR A 160 -75.65 -6.70 -2.71
CA THR A 160 -76.76 -7.20 -1.89
C THR A 160 -78.03 -6.34 -1.94
N LEU A 161 -77.98 -5.15 -2.54
CA LEU A 161 -79.17 -4.30 -2.72
C LEU A 161 -79.82 -4.45 -4.09
N THR A 162 -79.09 -4.91 -5.11
CA THR A 162 -79.63 -5.07 -6.48
C THR A 162 -80.24 -6.45 -6.76
N LYS A 163 -80.21 -7.39 -5.80
CA LYS A 163 -80.77 -8.75 -5.95
C LYS A 163 -82.08 -8.97 -5.19
N THR A 164 -82.76 -7.88 -4.83
CA THR A 164 -84.05 -7.90 -4.10
C THR A 164 -85.19 -7.21 -4.86
N GLU A 165 -85.03 -6.89 -6.14
CA GLU A 165 -86.10 -6.29 -6.96
C GLU A 165 -86.65 -7.20 -8.08
N ASP A 166 -86.13 -8.42 -8.27
CA ASP A 166 -86.67 -9.40 -9.22
C ASP A 166 -87.00 -10.74 -8.54
N GLU A 167 -88.02 -10.76 -7.69
CA GLU A 167 -88.91 -11.93 -7.44
C GLU A 167 -90.21 -11.52 -6.73
#